data_AF-A0A2J8LD07-F1
#
_entry.id   AF-A0A2J8LD07-F1
#
_cell.length_a   1.000
_cell.length_b   1.000
_cell.length_c   1.000
_cell.angle_alpha   90.00
_cell.angle_beta   90.00
_cell.angle_gamma   90.00
#
_symmetry.space_group_name_H-M   'P 1'
#
loop_
_entity.id
_entity.type
_entity.pdbx_description
1 polymer ?
#
loop_
_entity_poly.entity_id
_entity_poly.type
_entity_poly.pdbx_seq_one_letter_code
_entity_poly.pdbx_strand_id
1 'polypeptide(L)'
;PGASPQEDITNFQVLVKILPVMVTLVPYWMVYFQIPEAWLLLANVVVVLILVPLKDRLIDPLLLRCKLLPSALQKMALGMFFGFTSVIVAGVLEMERLHYIHHNETVSQQIGEVLYNAAPLSIWWQIPQYLLIGISEIFASIPGLEFAYSEAPRSMQGAIMGIFFCLSGVGSLLGSSLVALLSLPGGWLHCPKDFGNINNCRMDLYFFLLAGIQAVTALLFVWIAGRYERASQGPASHSCFSRDRG
;
A
#
# COMPACT_ATOMS: atom_id res chain seq x y z
N PRO A 1 37.59 14.46 -0.51
CA PRO A 1 37.71 13.20 -1.28
C PRO A 1 36.35 12.83 -1.86
N GLY A 2 35.93 13.55 -2.91
CA GLY A 2 34.71 13.25 -3.66
C GLY A 2 35.07 12.40 -4.86
N ALA A 3 34.34 11.29 -5.07
CA ALA A 3 34.51 10.43 -6.23
C ALA A 3 34.39 11.25 -7.52
N SER A 4 35.23 10.95 -8.50
CA SER A 4 35.24 11.67 -9.76
C SER A 4 34.00 11.30 -10.60
N PRO A 5 33.41 12.22 -11.40
CA PRO A 5 32.23 11.91 -12.23
C PRO A 5 32.42 10.70 -13.16
N GLN A 6 33.68 10.40 -13.49
CA GLN A 6 34.07 9.25 -14.30
C GLN A 6 33.95 7.92 -13.55
N GLU A 7 34.21 7.91 -12.23
CA GLU A 7 34.00 6.74 -11.37
C GLU A 7 32.51 6.42 -11.23
N ASP A 8 31.65 7.43 -11.08
CA ASP A 8 30.19 7.22 -10.96
C ASP A 8 29.59 6.58 -12.22
N ILE A 9 30.02 7.04 -13.39
CA ILE A 9 29.57 6.47 -14.68
C ILE A 9 30.07 5.02 -14.83
N THR A 10 31.30 4.75 -14.40
CA THR A 10 31.89 3.41 -14.47
C THR A 10 31.19 2.45 -13.49
N ASN A 11 30.91 2.91 -12.27
CA ASN A 11 30.16 2.17 -11.26
C ASN A 11 28.72 1.87 -11.72
N PHE A 12 28.05 2.83 -12.36
CA PHE A 12 26.72 2.63 -12.92
C PHE A 12 26.70 1.61 -14.05
N GLN A 13 27.69 1.65 -14.96
CA GLN A 13 27.81 0.66 -16.04
C GLN A 13 28.09 -0.76 -15.52
N VAL A 14 28.87 -0.89 -14.45
CA VAL A 14 29.12 -2.18 -13.78
C VAL A 14 27.83 -2.69 -13.14
N LEU A 15 27.07 -1.84 -12.47
CA LEU A 15 25.80 -2.20 -11.83
C LEU A 15 24.77 -2.71 -12.86
N VAL A 16 24.63 -2.00 -13.99
CA VAL A 16 23.72 -2.37 -15.09
C VAL A 16 24.12 -3.70 -15.75
N LYS A 17 25.42 -4.03 -15.80
CA LYS A 17 25.91 -5.31 -16.31
C LYS A 17 25.70 -6.48 -15.34
N ILE A 18 25.73 -6.23 -14.04
CA ILE A 18 25.57 -7.26 -13.00
C ILE A 18 24.08 -7.57 -12.75
N LEU A 19 23.19 -6.59 -12.95
CA LEU A 19 21.74 -6.72 -12.70
C LEU A 19 21.09 -7.96 -13.34
N PRO A 20 21.33 -8.30 -14.62
CA PRO A 20 20.71 -9.46 -15.27
C PRO A 20 21.19 -10.78 -14.67
N VAL A 21 22.48 -10.86 -14.30
CA VAL A 21 23.07 -12.04 -13.65
C VAL A 21 22.45 -12.25 -12.27
N MET A 22 22.25 -11.16 -11.51
CA MET A 22 21.58 -11.21 -10.22
C MET A 22 20.11 -11.63 -10.34
N VAL A 23 19.40 -11.15 -11.38
CA VAL A 23 18.01 -11.55 -11.67
C VAL A 23 17.92 -13.04 -12.03
N THR A 24 18.90 -13.60 -12.75
CA THR A 24 18.92 -15.04 -13.06
C THR A 24 19.22 -15.93 -11.85
N LEU A 25 19.73 -15.37 -10.76
CA LEU A 25 19.89 -16.08 -9.49
C LEU A 25 18.59 -16.11 -8.67
N VAL A 26 17.62 -15.22 -8.94
CA VAL A 26 16.34 -15.18 -8.18
C VAL A 26 15.61 -16.53 -8.18
N PRO A 27 15.45 -17.26 -9.32
CA PRO A 27 14.82 -18.58 -9.32
C PRO A 27 15.58 -19.63 -8.52
N TYR A 28 16.92 -19.52 -8.45
CA TYR A 28 17.76 -20.45 -7.68
C TYR A 28 17.57 -20.26 -6.16
N TRP A 29 17.40 -19.01 -5.70
CA TRP A 29 17.12 -18.69 -4.29
C TRP A 29 15.68 -19.02 -3.90
N MET A 30 14.73 -18.97 -4.85
CA MET A 30 13.32 -19.32 -4.65
C MET A 30 13.09 -20.82 -4.35
N VAL A 31 14.03 -21.70 -4.72
CA VAL A 31 13.87 -23.17 -4.51
C VAL A 31 14.36 -23.62 -3.12
N TYR A 32 15.15 -22.82 -2.40
CA TYR A 32 15.83 -23.26 -1.16
C TYR A 32 15.41 -22.55 0.14
N PHE A 33 14.60 -21.50 0.09
CA PHE A 33 14.21 -20.77 1.29
C PHE A 33 12.71 -20.91 1.59
N GLN A 34 12.39 -21.35 2.81
CA GLN A 34 11.07 -21.15 3.39
C GLN A 34 10.73 -19.67 3.24
N ILE A 35 9.65 -19.35 2.50
CA ILE A 35 9.25 -17.98 2.17
C ILE A 35 9.05 -17.21 3.49
N PRO A 36 10.01 -16.38 3.92
CA PRO A 36 9.87 -15.48 5.05
C PRO A 36 8.94 -14.31 4.66
N GLU A 37 8.39 -13.65 5.67
CA GLU A 37 7.52 -12.48 5.49
C GLU A 37 8.17 -11.36 4.64
N ALA A 38 9.50 -11.25 4.66
CA ALA A 38 10.26 -10.30 3.85
C ALA A 38 10.05 -10.46 2.33
N TRP A 39 9.74 -11.68 1.84
CA TRP A 39 9.46 -11.90 0.42
C TRP A 39 8.11 -11.31 -0.01
N LEU A 40 7.13 -11.22 0.90
CA LEU A 40 5.84 -10.61 0.60
C LEU A 40 5.98 -9.09 0.43
N LEU A 41 6.81 -8.43 1.23
CA LEU A 41 7.17 -7.02 1.02
C LEU A 41 7.89 -6.83 -0.33
N LEU A 42 8.87 -7.68 -0.65
CA LEU A 42 9.59 -7.61 -1.91
C LEU A 42 8.64 -7.82 -3.11
N ALA A 43 7.72 -8.77 -3.01
CA ALA A 43 6.71 -9.02 -4.03
C ALA A 43 5.79 -7.80 -4.24
N ASN A 44 5.38 -7.11 -3.17
CA ASN A 44 4.63 -5.86 -3.30
C ASN A 44 5.42 -4.80 -4.09
N VAL A 45 6.70 -4.60 -3.75
CA VAL A 45 7.56 -3.63 -4.46
C VAL A 45 7.68 -3.98 -5.95
N VAL A 46 7.89 -5.26 -6.29
CA VAL A 46 7.97 -5.72 -7.68
C VAL A 46 6.64 -5.50 -8.42
N VAL A 47 5.51 -5.82 -7.78
CA VAL A 47 4.18 -5.60 -8.35
C VAL A 47 3.93 -4.13 -8.62
N VAL A 48 4.28 -3.24 -7.69
CA VAL A 48 4.18 -1.79 -7.87
C VAL A 48 5.08 -1.32 -9.02
N LEU A 49 6.34 -1.77 -9.09
CA LEU A 49 7.26 -1.41 -10.17
C LEU A 49 6.74 -1.81 -11.56
N ILE A 50 5.98 -2.90 -11.66
CA ILE A 50 5.33 -3.33 -12.91
C ILE A 50 4.03 -2.56 -13.18
N LEU A 51 3.24 -2.29 -12.14
CA LEU A 51 1.96 -1.60 -12.27
C LEU A 51 2.11 -0.11 -12.56
N VAL A 52 3.21 0.54 -12.14
CA VAL A 52 3.48 1.96 -12.45
C VAL A 52 3.53 2.23 -13.97
N PRO A 53 4.41 1.57 -14.76
CA PRO A 53 4.43 1.79 -16.21
C PRO A 53 3.13 1.32 -16.88
N LEU A 54 2.43 0.33 -16.31
CA LEU A 54 1.11 -0.09 -16.77
C LEU A 54 0.08 1.04 -16.57
N LYS A 55 0.08 1.69 -15.42
CA LYS A 55 -0.80 2.81 -15.09
C LYS A 55 -0.54 4.01 -16.01
N ASP A 56 0.73 4.38 -16.17
CA ASP A 56 1.11 5.53 -17.01
C ASP A 56 0.80 5.30 -18.50
N ARG A 57 0.96 4.06 -19.00
CA ARG A 57 0.77 3.75 -20.43
C ARG A 57 -0.61 3.25 -20.83
N LEU A 58 -1.38 2.66 -19.92
CA LEU A 58 -2.72 2.14 -20.22
C LEU A 58 -3.79 2.93 -19.48
N ILE A 59 -3.69 3.05 -18.16
CA ILE A 59 -4.78 3.60 -17.34
C ILE A 59 -4.98 5.09 -17.62
N ASP A 60 -3.92 5.89 -17.56
CA ASP A 60 -4.03 7.34 -17.79
C ASP A 60 -4.54 7.68 -19.21
N PRO A 61 -4.05 7.07 -20.32
CA PRO A 61 -4.63 7.33 -21.64
C PRO A 61 -6.05 6.76 -21.82
N LEU A 62 -6.42 5.68 -21.12
CA LEU A 62 -7.80 5.17 -21.12
C LEU A 62 -8.75 6.14 -20.41
N LEU A 63 -8.36 6.67 -19.24
CA LEU A 63 -9.11 7.70 -18.52
C LEU A 63 -9.32 8.95 -19.39
N LEU A 64 -8.24 9.42 -20.02
CA LEU A 64 -8.28 10.53 -20.99
C LEU A 64 -9.23 10.24 -22.16
N ARG A 65 -9.19 9.03 -22.72
CA ARG A 65 -10.09 8.60 -23.81
C ARG A 65 -11.55 8.50 -23.36
N CYS A 66 -11.81 8.13 -22.12
CA CYS A 66 -13.14 8.13 -21.52
C CYS A 66 -13.64 9.54 -21.14
N LYS A 67 -12.88 10.62 -21.43
CA LYS A 67 -13.17 12.01 -21.01
C LYS A 67 -13.33 12.19 -19.50
N LEU A 68 -12.90 11.20 -18.72
CA LEU A 68 -12.71 11.34 -17.29
C LEU A 68 -11.34 11.99 -17.14
N LEU A 69 -11.31 13.29 -16.82
CA LEU A 69 -10.10 13.93 -16.30
C LEU A 69 -10.20 13.85 -14.78
N PRO A 70 -9.88 12.70 -14.15
CA PRO A 70 -9.98 12.64 -12.71
C PRO A 70 -8.93 13.60 -12.14
N SER A 71 -9.43 14.56 -11.36
CA SER A 71 -8.62 15.38 -10.48
C SER A 71 -7.68 14.50 -9.66
N ALA A 72 -6.52 15.02 -9.28
CA ALA A 72 -5.58 14.29 -8.41
C ALA A 72 -6.29 13.78 -7.14
N LEU A 73 -7.22 14.56 -6.59
CA LEU A 73 -8.05 14.19 -5.44
C LEU A 73 -9.00 13.01 -5.74
N GLN A 74 -9.55 12.93 -6.96
CA GLN A 74 -10.39 11.80 -7.37
C GLN A 74 -9.56 10.53 -7.59
N LYS A 75 -8.34 10.65 -8.14
CA LYS A 75 -7.39 9.53 -8.23
C LYS A 75 -7.05 9.01 -6.82
N MET A 76 -6.78 9.91 -5.87
CA MET A 76 -6.54 9.55 -4.46
C MET A 76 -7.74 8.83 -3.83
N ALA A 77 -8.96 9.32 -4.04
CA ALA A 77 -10.17 8.68 -3.53
C ALA A 77 -10.35 7.26 -4.09
N LEU A 78 -10.05 7.06 -5.38
CA LEU A 78 -10.06 5.73 -6.00
C LEU A 78 -9.00 4.80 -5.37
N GLY A 79 -7.81 5.32 -5.08
CA GLY A 79 -6.78 4.57 -4.34
C GLY A 79 -7.28 4.14 -2.96
N MET A 80 -7.86 5.05 -2.19
CA MET A 80 -8.43 4.75 -0.87
C MET A 80 -9.52 3.68 -0.92
N PHE A 81 -10.34 3.65 -1.98
CA PHE A 81 -11.35 2.61 -2.20
C PHE A 81 -10.73 1.23 -2.44
N PHE A 82 -9.68 1.14 -3.26
CA PHE A 82 -8.95 -0.12 -3.45
C PHE A 82 -8.26 -0.58 -2.16
N GLY A 83 -7.69 0.35 -1.38
CA GLY A 83 -7.09 0.03 -0.08
C GLY A 83 -8.11 -0.50 0.91
N PHE A 84 -9.30 0.12 0.98
CA PHE A 84 -10.42 -0.38 1.78
C PHE A 84 -10.85 -1.79 1.36
N THR A 85 -11.02 -2.02 0.06
CA THR A 85 -11.42 -3.31 -0.48
C THR A 85 -10.36 -4.38 -0.18
N SER A 86 -9.07 -4.04 -0.26
CA SER A 86 -7.96 -4.93 0.11
C SER A 86 -8.06 -5.42 1.54
N VAL A 87 -8.38 -4.53 2.49
CA VAL A 87 -8.48 -4.90 3.92
C VAL A 87 -9.71 -5.77 4.17
N ILE A 88 -10.82 -5.55 3.47
CA ILE A 88 -11.98 -6.45 3.52
C ILE A 88 -11.61 -7.84 3.01
N VAL A 89 -10.93 -7.93 1.86
CA VAL A 89 -10.48 -9.21 1.30
C VAL A 89 -9.56 -9.93 2.29
N ALA A 90 -8.67 -9.21 2.98
CA ALA A 90 -7.82 -9.79 4.03
C ALA A 90 -8.63 -10.33 5.22
N GLY A 91 -9.65 -9.58 5.67
CA GLY A 91 -10.54 -10.04 6.73
C GLY A 91 -11.34 -11.28 6.35
N VAL A 92 -11.84 -11.34 5.11
CA VAL A 92 -12.54 -12.53 4.59
C VAL A 92 -11.61 -13.73 4.47
N LEU A 93 -10.39 -13.54 3.97
CA LEU A 93 -9.40 -14.61 3.86
C LEU A 93 -9.04 -15.18 5.24
N GLU A 94 -8.86 -14.32 6.25
CA GLU A 94 -8.58 -14.76 7.62
C GLU A 94 -9.78 -15.48 8.25
N MET A 95 -11.00 -15.03 7.96
CA MET A 95 -12.22 -15.71 8.39
C MET A 95 -12.31 -17.13 7.80
N GLU A 96 -12.03 -17.29 6.50
CA GLU A 96 -11.96 -18.61 5.85
C GLU A 96 -10.84 -19.47 6.44
N ARG A 97 -9.65 -18.90 6.69
CA ARG A 97 -8.54 -19.62 7.34
C ARG A 97 -8.95 -20.16 8.72
N LEU A 98 -9.56 -19.32 9.55
CA LEU A 98 -10.06 -19.71 10.88
C LEU A 98 -11.20 -20.74 10.79
N HIS A 99 -12.02 -20.69 9.75
CA HIS A 99 -13.09 -21.64 9.52
C HIS A 99 -12.55 -23.08 9.37
N TYR A 100 -11.49 -23.27 8.56
CA TYR A 100 -10.79 -24.56 8.44
C TYR A 100 -10.17 -25.03 9.76
N ILE A 101 -9.56 -24.12 10.53
CA ILE A 101 -8.99 -24.44 11.84
C ILE A 101 -10.07 -24.92 12.81
N HIS A 102 -11.21 -24.24 12.87
CA HIS A 102 -12.31 -24.60 13.78
C HIS A 102 -13.02 -25.90 13.39
N HIS A 103 -13.03 -26.26 12.10
CA HIS A 103 -13.56 -27.55 11.62
C HIS A 103 -12.54 -28.70 11.74
N ASN A 104 -11.37 -28.41 12.30
CA ASN A 104 -10.28 -29.36 12.49
C ASN A 104 -9.74 -29.96 11.17
N GLU A 105 -9.97 -29.27 10.05
CA GLU A 105 -9.46 -29.59 8.72
C GLU A 105 -8.07 -28.98 8.56
N THR A 106 -7.11 -29.47 9.35
CA THR A 106 -5.77 -28.88 9.43
C THR A 106 -4.70 -29.79 8.89
N VAL A 107 -3.62 -29.20 8.38
CA VAL A 107 -2.40 -29.88 7.95
C VAL A 107 -1.32 -29.60 8.98
N SER A 108 -0.69 -30.64 9.49
CA SER A 108 0.44 -30.49 10.42
C SER A 108 1.70 -30.10 9.64
N GLN A 109 2.25 -28.94 9.97
CA GLN A 109 3.44 -28.38 9.34
C GLN A 109 4.54 -28.26 10.39
N GLN A 110 5.69 -28.90 10.15
CA GLN A 110 6.84 -28.81 11.03
C GLN A 110 7.72 -27.62 10.61
N ILE A 111 7.87 -26.64 11.48
CA ILE A 111 8.74 -25.47 11.27
C ILE A 111 9.77 -25.48 12.40
N GLY A 112 11.00 -25.89 12.07
CA GLY A 112 12.04 -26.17 13.06
C GLY A 112 11.67 -27.39 13.92
N GLU A 113 11.71 -27.23 15.24
CA GLU A 113 11.36 -28.29 16.22
C GLU A 113 9.88 -28.24 16.66
N VAL A 114 9.09 -27.30 16.14
CA VAL A 114 7.69 -27.08 16.57
C VAL A 114 6.72 -27.56 15.49
N LEU A 115 5.71 -28.32 15.92
CA LEU A 115 4.60 -28.75 15.07
C LEU A 115 3.47 -27.72 15.12
N TYR A 116 3.12 -27.15 13.98
CA TYR A 116 2.00 -26.21 13.84
C TYR A 116 0.85 -26.87 13.09
N ASN A 117 -0.38 -26.63 13.55
CA ASN A 117 -1.57 -27.00 12.79
C ASN A 117 -1.91 -25.82 11.88
N ALA A 118 -1.78 -25.98 10.56
CA ALA A 118 -2.07 -24.93 9.59
C ALA A 118 -3.35 -25.24 8.81
N ALA A 119 -4.02 -24.20 8.31
CA ALA A 119 -5.11 -24.39 7.36
C ALA A 119 -4.53 -24.83 5.99
N PRO A 120 -5.21 -25.70 5.23
CA PRO A 120 -4.77 -26.17 3.91
C PRO A 120 -4.98 -25.11 2.81
N LEU A 121 -4.67 -23.84 3.09
CA LEU A 121 -4.79 -22.74 2.14
C LEU A 121 -3.47 -22.50 1.43
N SER A 122 -3.53 -22.45 0.09
CA SER A 122 -2.36 -22.09 -0.72
C SER A 122 -2.06 -20.60 -0.61
N ILE A 123 -0.78 -20.23 -0.72
CA ILE A 123 -0.30 -18.84 -0.75
C ILE A 123 -0.97 -17.98 -1.85
N TRP A 124 -1.47 -18.60 -2.93
CA TRP A 124 -2.16 -17.90 -4.02
C TRP A 124 -3.40 -17.11 -3.57
N TRP A 125 -4.05 -17.53 -2.49
CA TRP A 125 -5.21 -16.82 -1.91
C TRP A 125 -4.87 -15.45 -1.35
N GLN A 126 -3.58 -15.18 -1.13
CA GLN A 126 -3.06 -13.91 -0.64
C GLN A 126 -2.89 -12.87 -1.77
N ILE A 127 -2.89 -13.31 -3.03
CA ILE A 127 -2.70 -12.42 -4.20
C ILE A 127 -3.76 -11.33 -4.31
N PRO A 128 -5.07 -11.60 -4.17
CA PRO A 128 -6.11 -10.60 -4.36
C PRO A 128 -5.93 -9.37 -3.45
N GLN A 129 -5.63 -9.57 -2.16
CA GLN A 129 -5.38 -8.45 -1.26
C GLN A 129 -4.08 -7.70 -1.62
N TYR A 130 -2.99 -8.39 -1.94
CA TYR A 130 -1.73 -7.70 -2.31
C TYR A 130 -1.83 -6.95 -3.63
N LEU A 131 -2.60 -7.46 -4.59
CA LEU A 131 -2.85 -6.75 -5.84
C LEU A 131 -3.67 -5.47 -5.60
N LEU A 132 -4.71 -5.56 -4.77
CA LEU A 132 -5.56 -4.41 -4.45
C LEU A 132 -4.82 -3.32 -3.67
N ILE A 133 -3.99 -3.69 -2.68
CA ILE A 133 -3.16 -2.69 -1.96
C ILE A 133 -2.10 -2.07 -2.86
N GLY A 134 -1.49 -2.84 -3.77
CA GLY A 134 -0.53 -2.29 -4.75
C GLY A 134 -1.20 -1.30 -5.72
N ILE A 135 -2.42 -1.60 -6.19
CA ILE A 135 -3.22 -0.66 -6.99
C ILE A 135 -3.55 0.59 -6.15
N SER A 136 -3.97 0.41 -4.90
CA SER A 136 -4.25 1.51 -3.97
C SER A 136 -3.06 2.46 -3.82
N GLU A 137 -1.85 1.93 -3.65
CA GLU A 137 -0.62 2.70 -3.50
C GLU A 137 -0.36 3.60 -4.73
N ILE A 138 -0.56 3.07 -5.92
CA ILE A 138 -0.33 3.80 -7.18
C ILE A 138 -1.35 4.91 -7.42
N PHE A 139 -2.58 4.76 -6.93
CA PHE A 139 -3.64 5.75 -7.07
C PHE A 139 -3.70 6.75 -5.91
N ALA A 140 -3.22 6.39 -4.72
CA ALA A 140 -3.20 7.27 -3.56
C ALA A 140 -1.86 8.01 -3.39
N SER A 141 -0.74 7.28 -3.34
CA SER A 141 0.56 7.85 -2.96
C SER A 141 1.16 8.74 -4.04
N ILE A 142 1.15 8.28 -5.30
CA ILE A 142 1.73 9.06 -6.42
C ILE A 142 0.95 10.37 -6.65
N PRO A 143 -0.38 10.35 -6.87
CA PRO A 143 -1.13 11.59 -7.08
C PRO A 143 -1.18 12.47 -5.83
N GLY A 144 -1.13 11.88 -4.63
CA GLY A 144 -1.06 12.62 -3.38
C GLY A 144 0.23 13.43 -3.24
N LEU A 145 1.36 12.86 -3.62
CA LEU A 145 2.64 13.56 -3.63
C LEU A 145 2.67 14.62 -4.74
N GLU A 146 2.23 14.29 -5.95
CA GLU A 146 2.14 15.24 -7.07
C GLU A 146 1.27 16.46 -6.72
N PHE A 147 0.10 16.21 -6.12
CA PHE A 147 -0.81 17.26 -5.65
C PHE A 147 -0.17 18.13 -4.57
N ALA A 148 0.46 17.51 -3.56
CA ALA A 148 1.14 18.25 -2.50
C ALA A 148 2.27 19.14 -3.05
N TYR A 149 3.02 18.65 -4.04
CA TYR A 149 4.08 19.40 -4.72
C TYR A 149 3.56 20.51 -5.63
N SER A 150 2.42 20.33 -6.30
CA SER A 150 1.85 21.32 -7.22
C SER A 150 1.23 22.50 -6.49
N GLU A 151 0.64 22.26 -5.32
CA GLU A 151 0.03 23.30 -4.47
C GLU A 151 1.06 24.02 -3.58
N ALA A 152 2.25 23.45 -3.43
CA ALA A 152 3.34 24.01 -2.63
C ALA A 152 3.96 25.26 -3.28
N PRO A 153 4.25 26.33 -2.51
CA PRO A 153 5.20 27.36 -2.94
C PRO A 153 6.57 26.75 -3.25
N ARG A 154 7.25 27.23 -4.29
CA ARG A 154 8.55 26.69 -4.75
C ARG A 154 9.61 26.61 -3.64
N SER A 155 9.60 27.55 -2.69
CA SER A 155 10.54 27.57 -1.55
C SER A 155 10.23 26.53 -0.47
N MET A 156 9.04 25.92 -0.47
CA MET A 156 8.56 25.00 0.57
C MET A 156 8.35 23.56 0.09
N GLN A 157 8.67 23.26 -1.16
CA GLN A 157 8.48 21.92 -1.74
C GLN A 157 9.16 20.81 -0.92
N GLY A 158 10.40 21.04 -0.46
CA GLY A 158 11.11 20.09 0.41
C GLY A 158 10.44 19.90 1.77
N ALA A 159 9.86 20.96 2.35
CA ALA A 159 9.15 20.89 3.62
C ALA A 159 7.86 20.06 3.50
N ILE A 160 7.10 20.24 2.41
CA ILE A 160 5.87 19.48 2.16
C ILE A 160 6.16 18.00 1.91
N MET A 161 7.24 17.66 1.19
CA MET A 161 7.68 16.27 1.08
C MET A 161 8.06 15.67 2.45
N GLY A 162 8.79 16.43 3.28
CA GLY A 162 9.12 16.02 4.64
C GLY A 162 7.88 15.75 5.50
N ILE A 163 6.87 16.62 5.41
CA ILE A 163 5.58 16.43 6.09
C ILE A 163 4.89 15.17 5.59
N PHE A 164 4.87 14.91 4.27
CA PHE A 164 4.26 13.72 3.70
C PHE A 164 4.85 12.42 4.28
N PHE A 165 6.18 12.29 4.31
CA PHE A 165 6.85 11.13 4.91
C PHE A 165 6.67 11.06 6.42
N CYS A 166 6.65 12.20 7.12
CA CYS A 166 6.38 12.25 8.55
C CYS A 166 4.97 11.72 8.87
N LEU A 167 3.95 12.16 8.12
CA LEU A 167 2.58 11.66 8.25
C LEU A 167 2.48 10.16 7.97
N SER A 168 3.22 9.65 6.96
CA SER A 168 3.34 8.22 6.72
C SER A 168 3.94 7.48 7.93
N GLY A 169 4.99 8.02 8.54
CA GLY A 169 5.61 7.46 9.74
C GLY A 169 4.67 7.45 10.94
N VAL A 170 3.92 8.54 11.17
CA VAL A 170 2.87 8.61 12.20
C VAL A 170 1.79 7.56 11.94
N GLY A 171 1.37 7.37 10.68
CA GLY A 171 0.43 6.32 10.30
C GLY A 171 0.92 4.93 10.69
N SER A 172 2.19 4.61 10.39
CA SER A 172 2.81 3.33 10.79
C SER A 172 2.87 3.16 12.30
N LEU A 173 3.23 4.21 13.05
CA LEU A 173 3.23 4.16 14.51
C LEU A 173 1.83 3.93 15.08
N LEU A 174 0.81 4.60 14.53
CA LEU A 174 -0.58 4.40 14.95
C LEU A 174 -1.05 2.97 14.66
N GLY A 175 -0.69 2.40 13.51
CA GLY A 175 -1.00 1.01 13.16
C GLY A 175 -0.39 0.02 14.14
N SER A 176 0.91 0.12 14.40
CA SER A 176 1.61 -0.72 15.38
C SER A 176 1.08 -0.53 16.81
N SER A 177 0.80 0.71 17.20
CA SER A 177 0.26 1.01 18.53
C SER A 177 -1.14 0.44 18.72
N LEU A 178 -1.97 0.47 17.67
CA LEU A 178 -3.32 -0.09 17.71
C LEU A 178 -3.28 -1.60 17.98
N VAL A 179 -2.44 -2.35 17.25
CA VAL A 179 -2.28 -3.80 17.51
C VAL A 179 -1.78 -4.03 18.94
N ALA A 180 -0.72 -3.33 19.35
CA ALA A 180 -0.14 -3.49 20.68
C ALA A 180 -1.16 -3.21 21.80
N LEU A 181 -1.99 -2.18 21.65
CA LEU A 181 -3.04 -1.82 22.60
C LEU A 181 -4.13 -2.90 22.68
N LEU A 182 -4.57 -3.40 21.53
CA LEU A 182 -5.62 -4.43 21.46
C LEU A 182 -5.14 -5.80 21.98
N SER A 183 -3.83 -6.06 21.92
CA SER A 183 -3.19 -7.28 22.42
C SER A 183 -2.85 -7.25 23.92
N LEU A 184 -3.11 -6.15 24.63
CA LEU A 184 -2.88 -6.06 26.07
C LEU A 184 -3.70 -7.11 26.86
N PRO A 185 -3.26 -7.50 28.07
CA PRO A 185 -3.99 -8.45 28.92
C PRO A 185 -5.42 -7.96 29.18
N GLY A 186 -6.42 -8.70 28.69
CA GLY A 186 -7.84 -8.33 28.76
C GLY A 186 -8.41 -7.68 27.50
N GLY A 187 -7.58 -7.39 26.49
CA GLY A 187 -8.02 -7.01 25.16
C GLY A 187 -8.59 -8.22 24.38
N TRP A 188 -9.51 -7.96 23.46
CA TRP A 188 -10.13 -9.00 22.64
C TRP A 188 -9.19 -9.60 21.58
N LEU A 189 -8.10 -8.90 21.25
CA LEU A 189 -7.03 -9.40 20.38
C LEU A 189 -5.89 -10.05 21.18
N HIS A 190 -6.00 -10.15 22.51
CA HIS A 190 -4.99 -10.75 23.35
C HIS A 190 -4.80 -12.23 23.02
N CYS A 191 -3.59 -12.61 22.60
CA CYS A 191 -3.24 -13.98 22.24
C CYS A 191 -2.09 -14.49 23.11
N PRO A 192 -2.36 -15.28 24.18
CA PRO A 192 -1.34 -15.69 25.15
C PRO A 192 -0.26 -16.65 24.61
N LYS A 193 -0.39 -17.12 23.36
CA LYS A 193 0.48 -18.14 22.74
C LYS A 193 1.22 -17.56 21.52
N ASP A 194 1.90 -16.43 21.71
CA ASP A 194 2.57 -15.63 20.67
C ASP A 194 3.85 -16.25 20.07
N PHE A 195 4.18 -17.52 20.32
CA PHE A 195 5.28 -18.21 19.64
C PHE A 195 4.83 -18.75 18.26
N GLY A 196 4.27 -17.88 17.41
CA GLY A 196 3.94 -18.19 16.02
C GLY A 196 2.62 -18.93 15.76
N ASN A 197 1.79 -19.20 16.79
CA ASN A 197 0.51 -19.88 16.61
C ASN A 197 -0.68 -18.91 16.69
N ILE A 198 -1.11 -18.42 15.53
CA ILE A 198 -2.21 -17.45 15.37
C ILE A 198 -3.62 -18.08 15.39
N ASN A 199 -3.74 -19.39 15.56
CA ASN A 199 -5.01 -20.11 15.35
C ASN A 199 -6.12 -19.77 16.34
N ASN A 200 -5.76 -19.35 17.55
CA ASN A 200 -6.72 -18.98 18.58
C ASN A 200 -6.94 -17.47 18.65
N CYS A 201 -6.28 -16.69 17.80
CA CYS A 201 -6.38 -15.23 17.80
C CYS A 201 -7.48 -14.81 16.82
N ARG A 202 -8.29 -13.81 17.20
CA ARG A 202 -9.37 -13.27 16.35
C ARG A 202 -8.86 -12.15 15.45
N MET A 203 -7.93 -12.48 14.56
CA MET A 203 -7.33 -11.54 13.60
C MET A 203 -8.32 -11.08 12.53
N ASP A 204 -9.33 -11.88 12.24
CA ASP A 204 -10.48 -11.55 11.38
C ASP A 204 -11.13 -10.22 11.81
N LEU A 205 -11.44 -10.10 13.09
CA LEU A 205 -12.06 -8.91 13.68
C LEU A 205 -11.14 -7.68 13.63
N TYR A 206 -9.82 -7.87 13.72
CA TYR A 206 -8.85 -6.78 13.57
C TYR A 206 -8.85 -6.21 12.14
N PHE A 207 -8.89 -7.06 11.11
CA PHE A 207 -9.01 -6.59 9.72
C PHE A 207 -10.34 -5.86 9.48
N PHE A 208 -11.45 -6.34 10.02
CA PHE A 208 -12.72 -5.63 9.90
C PHE A 208 -12.73 -4.28 10.66
N LEU A 209 -12.07 -4.20 11.82
CA LEU A 209 -11.86 -2.93 12.52
C LEU A 209 -11.08 -1.94 11.65
N LEU A 210 -9.96 -2.40 11.05
CA LEU A 210 -9.17 -1.58 10.14
C LEU A 210 -9.98 -1.15 8.92
N ALA A 211 -10.81 -2.02 8.36
CA ALA A 211 -11.71 -1.68 7.26
C ALA A 211 -12.69 -0.56 7.67
N GLY A 212 -13.23 -0.62 8.89
CA GLY A 212 -14.09 0.44 9.45
C GLY A 212 -13.36 1.78 9.58
N ILE A 213 -12.15 1.80 10.13
CA ILE A 213 -11.31 3.00 10.25
C ILE A 213 -10.98 3.57 8.86
N GLN A 214 -10.63 2.71 7.91
CA GLN A 214 -10.33 3.07 6.52
C GLN A 214 -11.56 3.65 5.82
N ALA A 215 -12.75 3.08 6.05
CA ALA A 215 -14.00 3.60 5.49
C ALA A 215 -14.32 5.00 5.99
N VAL A 216 -14.22 5.23 7.31
CA VAL A 216 -14.41 6.57 7.90
C VAL A 216 -13.41 7.56 7.32
N THR A 217 -12.14 7.16 7.21
CA THR A 217 -11.07 7.99 6.63
C THR A 217 -11.35 8.34 5.16
N ALA A 218 -11.78 7.36 4.36
CA ALA A 218 -12.12 7.57 2.95
C ALA A 218 -13.33 8.51 2.79
N LEU A 219 -14.37 8.36 3.63
CA LEU A 219 -15.54 9.24 3.62
C LEU A 219 -15.18 10.68 3.99
N LEU A 220 -14.37 10.86 5.05
CA LEU A 220 -13.84 12.17 5.44
C LEU A 220 -13.01 12.78 4.32
N PHE A 221 -12.13 12.00 3.69
CA PHE A 221 -11.31 12.46 2.58
C PHE A 221 -12.18 12.93 1.40
N VAL A 222 -13.15 12.14 0.95
CA VAL A 222 -14.06 12.51 -0.14
C VAL A 222 -14.83 13.78 0.18
N TRP A 223 -15.28 13.93 1.43
CA TRP A 223 -15.97 15.14 1.88
C TRP A 223 -15.07 16.39 1.86
N ILE A 224 -13.83 16.28 2.35
CA ILE A 224 -12.84 17.37 2.32
C ILE A 224 -12.44 17.70 0.88
N ALA A 225 -12.12 16.70 0.07
CA ALA A 225 -11.74 16.86 -1.33
C ALA A 225 -12.84 17.58 -2.13
N GLY A 226 -14.10 17.18 -1.96
CA GLY A 226 -15.22 17.85 -2.61
C GLY A 226 -15.47 19.27 -2.11
N ARG A 227 -15.13 19.59 -0.86
CA ARG A 227 -15.13 20.99 -0.35
C ARG A 227 -14.00 21.80 -0.98
N TYR A 228 -12.81 21.23 -1.08
CA TYR A 228 -11.63 21.87 -1.63
C TYR A 228 -11.80 22.19 -3.12
N GLU A 229 -12.25 21.24 -3.95
CA GLU A 229 -12.48 21.47 -5.38
C GLU A 229 -13.53 22.56 -5.63
N ARG A 230 -14.61 22.59 -4.83
CA ARG A 230 -15.64 23.65 -4.93
C ARG A 230 -15.09 25.03 -4.57
N ALA A 231 -14.21 25.11 -3.58
CA ALA A 231 -13.57 26.37 -3.19
C ALA A 231 -12.61 26.88 -4.27
N SER A 232 -11.82 25.99 -4.89
CA SER A 232 -10.91 26.33 -5.98
C SER A 232 -11.63 26.76 -7.27
N GLN A 233 -12.90 26.35 -7.46
CA GLN A 233 -13.75 26.76 -8.59
C GLN A 233 -14.55 28.06 -8.33
N GLY A 234 -14.36 28.74 -7.20
CA GLY A 234 -14.97 30.05 -6.89
C GLY A 234 -14.55 31.18 -7.85
N PRO A 235 -15.16 32.38 -7.78
CA PRO A 235 -15.35 33.36 -8.88
C PRO A 235 -14.10 34.04 -9.49
N ALA A 236 -12.89 33.50 -9.30
CA ALA A 236 -11.65 33.98 -9.92
C ALA A 236 -11.60 33.75 -11.45
N SER A 237 -12.50 32.94 -12.02
CA SER A 237 -12.61 32.71 -13.47
C SER A 237 -13.35 33.83 -14.23
N HIS A 238 -14.08 34.72 -13.55
CA HIS A 238 -14.78 35.84 -14.21
C HIS A 238 -13.93 37.13 -14.31
N SER A 239 -12.87 37.28 -13.53
CA SER A 239 -12.05 38.51 -13.54
C SER A 239 -10.98 38.53 -14.62
N CYS A 240 -10.58 37.37 -15.16
CA CYS A 240 -9.56 37.30 -16.21
C CYS A 240 -10.12 37.64 -17.60
N PHE A 241 -11.43 37.46 -17.83
CA PHE A 241 -12.04 37.72 -19.16
C PHE A 241 -12.39 39.20 -19.39
N SER A 242 -12.47 40.02 -18.34
CA SER A 242 -12.74 41.46 -18.46
C SER A 242 -11.49 42.32 -18.64
N ARG A 243 -10.29 41.77 -18.43
CA ARG A 243 -9.04 42.55 -18.47
C ARG A 243 -8.34 42.55 -19.84
N ASP A 244 -8.80 41.69 -20.76
CA ASP A 244 -8.33 41.65 -22.16
C ASP A 244 -9.28 42.34 -23.16
N ARG A 245 -10.29 43.10 -22.68
CA ARG A 245 -11.19 43.92 -23.51
C ARG A 245 -11.28 45.38 -23.06
N GLY A 246 -10.20 45.92 -22.51
CA GLY A 246 -10.08 47.34 -22.12
C GLY A 246 -9.03 48.03 -22.97
#